data_AF-A0A8T1WE07-F1
#
_entry.id   AF-A0A8T1WE07-F1
#
_cell.length_a   1.000
_cell.length_b   1.000
_cell.length_c   1.000
_cell.angle_alpha   90.00
_cell.angle_beta   90.00
_cell.angle_gamma   90.00
#
_symmetry.space_group_name_H-M   'P 1'
#
loop_
_entity.id
_entity.type
_entity.pdbx_description
1 polymer ?
#
loop_
_entity_poly.entity_id
_entity_poly.type
_entity_poly.pdbx_seq_one_letter_code
_entity_poly.pdbx_strand_id
1 'polypeptide(L)'
;MTEEARVPILAAAVACWAVLWTLLLNVVPAGARGRNHIITLNAAHGVVSTVSSTITLYYGLDTTVSVAVSLSYFLVDLVAMVHADGLRNLLSLRQSRLMDYAHHVFSLYWGLVLFVNEATVCDASFGNAYVWMQTNEVSTGFYNWYRLTDSTVAGALFASSFFLSRVAFNTIYIIPRVTTQCQPLYVLGCSPFFVLQYAWFYMIARKLSSSAPVDKKSPQVEHRVGAENKKDA
;
A
#
# COMPACT_ATOMS: atom_id res chain seq x y z
N MET A 1 4.51 25.01 -19.82
CA MET A 1 4.28 25.51 -18.45
C MET A 1 5.64 25.82 -17.86
N THR A 2 5.88 27.05 -17.38
CA THR A 2 7.15 27.41 -16.70
C THR A 2 7.22 26.69 -15.35
N GLU A 3 8.41 26.32 -14.89
CA GLU A 3 8.60 25.61 -13.60
C GLU A 3 7.96 26.38 -12.43
N GLU A 4 8.03 27.72 -12.45
CA GLU A 4 7.45 28.61 -11.43
C GLU A 4 5.93 28.47 -11.30
N ALA A 5 5.21 28.09 -12.36
CA ALA A 5 3.76 27.91 -12.32
C ALA A 5 3.33 26.52 -11.82
N ARG A 6 4.23 25.52 -11.81
CA ARG A 6 3.87 24.12 -11.51
C ARG A 6 3.49 23.91 -10.05
N VAL A 7 4.21 24.53 -9.11
CA VAL A 7 3.98 24.36 -7.68
C VAL A 7 2.62 24.94 -7.24
N PRO A 8 2.25 26.18 -7.63
CA PRO A 8 0.91 26.71 -7.33
C PRO A 8 -0.23 25.86 -7.92
N ILE A 9 -0.06 25.34 -9.14
CA ILE A 9 -1.07 24.48 -9.78
C ILE A 9 -1.19 23.15 -9.02
N LEU A 10 -0.07 22.54 -8.62
CA LEU A 10 -0.09 21.34 -7.79
C LEU A 10 -0.80 21.62 -6.45
N ALA A 11 -0.49 22.73 -5.79
CA ALA A 11 -1.11 23.08 -4.50
C ALA A 11 -2.64 23.23 -4.63
N ALA A 12 -3.11 23.91 -5.69
CA ALA A 12 -4.54 24.02 -5.97
C ALA A 12 -5.18 22.65 -6.24
N ALA A 13 -4.53 21.80 -7.05
CA ALA A 13 -5.03 20.45 -7.33
C ALA A 13 -5.08 19.58 -6.06
N VAL A 14 -4.04 19.63 -5.21
CA VAL A 14 -3.99 18.94 -3.93
C VAL A 14 -5.12 19.41 -3.02
N ALA A 15 -5.38 20.71 -2.93
CA ALA A 15 -6.48 21.25 -2.13
C ALA A 15 -7.85 20.75 -2.63
N CYS A 16 -8.11 20.78 -3.94
CA CYS A 16 -9.34 20.27 -4.53
C CYS A 16 -9.55 18.78 -4.23
N TRP A 17 -8.51 17.95 -4.43
CA TRP A 17 -8.60 16.53 -4.12
C TRP A 17 -8.72 16.25 -2.62
N ALA A 18 -8.09 17.05 -1.75
CA ALA A 18 -8.21 16.91 -0.31
C ALA A 18 -9.65 17.14 0.17
N VAL A 19 -10.37 18.09 -0.43
CA VAL A 19 -11.81 18.27 -0.19
C VAL A 19 -12.58 17.01 -0.57
N LEU A 20 -12.31 16.44 -1.75
CA LEU A 20 -12.99 15.22 -2.20
C LEU A 20 -12.71 14.01 -1.29
N TRP A 21 -11.45 13.80 -0.88
CA TRP A 21 -11.09 12.74 0.06
C TRP A 21 -11.76 12.92 1.42
N THR A 22 -11.82 14.16 1.90
CA THR A 22 -12.51 14.49 3.14
C THR A 22 -14.00 14.20 3.04
N LEU A 23 -14.65 14.55 1.92
CA LEU A 23 -16.05 14.22 1.69
C LEU A 23 -16.27 12.69 1.67
N LEU A 24 -15.42 11.93 0.97
CA LEU A 24 -15.51 10.47 0.93
C LEU A 24 -15.36 9.85 2.33
N LEU A 25 -14.44 10.38 3.14
CA LEU A 25 -14.24 9.93 4.51
C LEU A 25 -15.48 10.18 5.39
N ASN A 26 -16.23 11.26 5.15
CA ASN A 26 -17.42 11.62 5.93
C ASN A 26 -18.72 10.95 5.42
N VAL A 27 -18.80 10.59 4.14
CA VAL A 27 -20.00 9.95 3.56
C VAL A 27 -20.14 8.49 4.02
N VAL A 28 -19.03 7.79 4.27
CA VAL A 28 -19.07 6.40 4.73
C VAL A 28 -19.27 6.38 6.24
N PRO A 29 -20.40 5.86 6.76
CA PRO A 29 -20.63 5.82 8.19
C PRO A 29 -19.51 5.04 8.88
N ALA A 30 -18.98 5.61 9.96
CA ALA A 30 -18.10 4.90 10.86
C ALA A 30 -18.88 3.72 11.44
N GLY A 31 -18.72 2.53 10.86
CA GLY A 31 -19.36 1.32 11.36
C GLY A 31 -18.95 1.03 12.82
N ALA A 32 -19.49 -0.03 13.42
CA ALA A 32 -19.35 -0.33 14.85
C ALA A 32 -17.91 -0.32 15.44
N ARG A 33 -16.87 -0.45 14.60
CA ARG A 33 -15.45 -0.41 15.01
C ARG A 33 -14.72 0.89 14.64
N GLY A 34 -15.41 1.87 14.05
CA GLY A 34 -14.82 3.14 13.62
C GLY A 34 -13.75 3.04 12.53
N ARG A 35 -13.48 1.85 11.96
CA ARG A 35 -12.39 1.64 10.98
C ARG A 35 -12.85 1.59 9.52
N ASN A 36 -14.16 1.54 9.30
CA ASN A 36 -14.71 1.30 7.97
C ASN A 36 -14.48 2.48 7.01
N HIS A 37 -14.47 3.72 7.51
CA HIS A 37 -14.24 4.90 6.68
C HIS A 37 -12.80 4.95 6.12
N ILE A 38 -11.79 4.63 6.94
CA ILE A 38 -10.37 4.54 6.50
C ILE A 38 -10.23 3.44 5.44
N ILE A 39 -10.85 2.29 5.68
CA ILE A 39 -10.79 1.15 4.76
C ILE A 39 -11.40 1.51 3.40
N THR A 40 -12.53 2.21 3.39
CA THR A 40 -13.15 2.66 2.13
C THR A 40 -12.31 3.73 1.44
N LEU A 41 -11.75 4.69 2.19
CA LEU A 41 -10.86 5.71 1.63
C LEU A 41 -9.65 5.09 0.93
N ASN A 42 -9.00 4.12 1.57
CA ASN A 42 -7.83 3.43 1.02
C ASN A 42 -8.18 2.63 -0.25
N ALA A 43 -9.36 1.99 -0.27
CA ALA A 43 -9.84 1.29 -1.47
C ALA A 43 -10.12 2.26 -2.62
N ALA A 44 -10.78 3.39 -2.33
CA ALA A 44 -11.06 4.43 -3.31
C ALA A 44 -9.77 5.03 -3.87
N HIS A 45 -8.81 5.38 -3.01
CA HIS A 45 -7.50 5.84 -3.44
C HIS A 45 -6.80 4.81 -4.31
N GLY A 46 -6.82 3.53 -3.96
CA GLY A 46 -6.15 2.51 -4.76
C GLY A 46 -6.67 2.42 -6.20
N VAL A 47 -7.98 2.57 -6.39
CA VAL A 47 -8.59 2.62 -7.74
C VAL A 47 -8.24 3.93 -8.45
N VAL A 48 -8.49 5.08 -7.82
CA VAL A 48 -8.32 6.39 -8.44
C VAL A 48 -6.86 6.68 -8.79
N SER A 49 -5.92 6.34 -7.90
CA SER A 49 -4.48 6.50 -8.13
C SER A 49 -4.01 5.58 -9.26
N THR A 50 -4.41 4.31 -9.28
CA THR A 50 -4.04 3.38 -10.36
C THR A 50 -4.56 3.89 -11.72
N VAL A 51 -5.84 4.26 -11.80
CA VAL A 51 -6.46 4.72 -13.05
C VAL A 51 -5.84 6.02 -13.53
N SER A 52 -5.75 7.03 -12.66
CA SER A 52 -5.16 8.33 -13.03
C SER A 52 -3.71 8.17 -13.50
N SER A 53 -2.90 7.39 -12.81
CA SER A 53 -1.50 7.17 -13.17
C SER A 53 -1.35 6.40 -14.48
N THR A 54 -2.18 5.38 -14.69
CA THR A 54 -2.18 4.61 -15.94
C THR A 54 -2.54 5.52 -17.12
N ILE A 55 -3.56 6.36 -16.98
CA ILE A 55 -3.96 7.33 -18.01
C ILE A 55 -2.83 8.35 -18.26
N THR A 56 -2.24 8.90 -17.20
CA THR A 56 -1.11 9.85 -17.30
C THR A 56 0.05 9.24 -18.08
N LEU A 57 0.46 8.02 -17.74
CA LEU A 57 1.59 7.34 -18.38
C LEU A 57 1.27 6.92 -19.82
N TYR A 58 0.08 6.36 -20.06
CA TYR A 58 -0.31 5.84 -21.37
C TYR A 58 -0.43 6.95 -22.42
N TYR A 59 -0.99 8.11 -22.05
CA TYR A 59 -1.18 9.23 -22.96
C TYR A 59 -0.08 10.30 -22.87
N GLY A 60 0.93 10.11 -22.02
CA GLY A 60 2.01 11.09 -21.81
C GLY A 60 1.50 12.43 -21.29
N LEU A 61 0.52 12.41 -20.37
CA LEU A 61 -0.08 13.63 -19.83
C LEU A 61 0.82 14.25 -18.75
N ASP A 62 0.51 15.50 -18.40
CA ASP A 62 1.08 16.17 -17.25
C ASP A 62 0.79 15.40 -15.95
N THR A 63 1.81 15.27 -15.09
CA THR A 63 1.75 14.44 -13.88
C THR A 63 1.07 15.13 -12.70
N THR A 64 0.70 16.42 -12.82
CA THR A 64 0.14 17.20 -11.71
C THR A 64 -1.11 16.54 -11.12
N VAL A 65 -2.00 16.03 -11.97
CA VAL A 65 -3.24 15.41 -11.50
C VAL A 65 -2.98 14.09 -10.77
N SER A 66 -2.21 13.17 -11.36
CA SER A 66 -1.91 11.88 -10.73
C SER A 66 -1.10 12.02 -9.44
N VAL A 67 -0.16 12.98 -9.40
CA VAL A 67 0.57 13.33 -8.19
C VAL A 67 -0.38 13.93 -7.14
N ALA A 68 -1.23 14.90 -7.52
CA ALA A 68 -2.17 15.55 -6.59
C ALA A 68 -3.15 14.56 -5.97
N VAL A 69 -3.68 13.60 -6.75
CA VAL A 69 -4.57 12.52 -6.28
C VAL A 69 -3.97 11.81 -5.07
N SER A 70 -2.70 11.40 -5.16
CA SER A 70 -2.08 10.63 -4.07
C SER A 70 -1.53 11.52 -2.95
N LEU A 71 -0.94 12.68 -3.26
CA LEU A 71 -0.45 13.60 -2.22
C LEU A 71 -1.58 14.05 -1.30
N SER A 72 -2.72 14.43 -1.88
CA SER A 72 -3.90 14.82 -1.10
C SER A 72 -4.46 13.67 -0.27
N TYR A 73 -4.50 12.44 -0.82
CA TYR A 73 -4.92 11.26 -0.06
C TYR A 73 -3.99 11.01 1.13
N PHE A 74 -2.68 10.94 0.89
CA PHE A 74 -1.73 10.66 1.97
C PHE A 74 -1.76 11.75 3.05
N LEU A 75 -2.05 13.00 2.68
CA LEU A 75 -2.23 14.07 3.64
C LEU A 75 -3.51 13.90 4.48
N VAL A 76 -4.64 13.68 3.82
CA VAL A 76 -5.95 13.53 4.48
C VAL A 76 -5.96 12.30 5.39
N ASP A 77 -5.48 11.14 4.90
CA ASP A 77 -5.43 9.93 5.71
C ASP A 77 -4.43 10.08 6.86
N LEU A 78 -3.27 10.72 6.65
CA LEU A 78 -2.34 10.99 7.75
C LEU A 78 -2.97 11.84 8.86
N VAL A 79 -3.71 12.90 8.51
CA VAL A 79 -4.44 13.71 9.49
C VAL A 79 -5.50 12.87 10.22
N ALA A 80 -6.26 12.05 9.50
CA ALA A 80 -7.24 11.14 10.10
C ALA A 80 -6.58 10.11 11.04
N MET A 81 -5.42 9.56 10.65
CA MET A 81 -4.62 8.64 11.47
C MET A 81 -4.17 9.32 12.76
N VAL A 82 -3.62 10.54 12.69
CA VAL A 82 -3.18 11.30 13.88
C VAL A 82 -4.36 11.62 14.79
N HIS A 83 -5.50 12.01 14.21
CA HIS A 83 -6.71 12.30 14.97
C HIS A 83 -7.23 11.06 15.71
N ALA A 84 -7.23 9.91 15.05
CA ALA A 84 -7.71 8.66 15.63
C ALA A 84 -6.78 8.06 16.69
N ASP A 85 -5.45 8.10 16.46
CA ASP A 85 -4.47 7.48 17.35
C ASP A 85 -4.05 8.41 18.51
N GLY A 86 -4.10 9.72 18.29
CA GLY A 86 -3.64 10.75 19.22
C GLY A 86 -2.13 10.93 19.24
N LEU A 87 -1.66 12.18 19.21
CA LEU A 87 -0.23 12.54 19.13
C LEU A 87 0.63 11.94 20.25
N ARG A 88 0.08 11.83 21.47
CA ARG A 88 0.82 11.33 22.64
C ARG A 88 1.09 9.82 22.58
N ASN A 89 0.31 9.08 21.79
CA ASN A 89 0.39 7.62 21.77
C ASN A 89 1.26 7.09 20.61
N LEU A 90 1.75 7.96 19.73
CA LEU A 90 2.41 7.55 18.48
C LEU A 90 3.55 6.55 18.71
N LEU A 91 4.40 6.78 19.72
CA LEU A 91 5.54 5.91 20.03
C LEU A 91 5.15 4.56 20.66
N SER A 92 3.92 4.45 21.16
CA SER A 92 3.37 3.21 21.75
C SER A 92 2.61 2.35 20.73
N LEU A 93 2.51 2.81 19.48
CA LEU A 93 1.77 2.11 18.45
C LEU A 93 2.48 0.81 18.05
N ARG A 94 1.67 -0.17 17.62
CA ARG A 94 2.18 -1.41 17.05
C ARG A 94 3.02 -1.11 15.81
N GLN A 95 4.07 -1.90 15.58
CA GLN A 95 4.98 -1.75 14.44
C GLN A 95 4.24 -1.63 13.09
N SER A 96 3.20 -2.43 12.85
CA SER A 96 2.41 -2.34 11.61
C SER A 96 1.80 -0.96 11.39
N ARG A 97 1.36 -0.30 12.48
CA ARG A 97 0.77 1.04 12.43
C ARG A 97 1.85 2.11 12.23
N LEU A 98 3.01 1.96 12.86
CA LEU A 98 4.17 2.83 12.62
C LEU A 98 4.64 2.78 11.17
N MET A 99 4.58 1.60 10.55
CA MET A 99 4.88 1.44 9.11
C MET A 99 3.88 2.19 8.23
N ASP A 100 2.58 2.20 8.58
CA ASP A 100 1.58 3.00 7.86
C ASP A 100 1.94 4.50 7.93
N TYR A 101 2.36 5.01 9.09
CA TYR A 101 2.83 6.40 9.22
C TYR A 101 4.04 6.69 8.35
N ALA A 102 5.05 5.81 8.41
CA ALA A 102 6.26 5.95 7.60
C ALA A 102 5.93 5.96 6.11
N HIS A 103 5.03 5.08 5.66
CA HIS A 103 4.55 5.05 4.28
C HIS A 103 3.93 6.38 3.86
N HIS A 104 3.02 6.94 4.66
CA HIS A 104 2.35 8.21 4.34
C HIS A 104 3.35 9.37 4.25
N VAL A 105 4.25 9.48 5.23
CA VAL A 105 5.26 10.54 5.26
C VAL A 105 6.23 10.42 4.09
N PHE A 106 6.73 9.21 3.80
CA PHE A 106 7.62 8.99 2.66
C PHE A 106 6.93 9.25 1.33
N SER A 107 5.67 8.84 1.18
CA SER A 107 4.89 9.10 -0.02
C SER A 107 4.62 10.58 -0.25
N LEU A 108 4.38 11.36 0.81
CA LEU A 108 4.23 12.82 0.73
C LEU A 108 5.53 13.50 0.33
N TYR A 109 6.61 13.17 1.04
CA TYR A 109 7.92 13.77 0.81
C TYR A 109 8.44 13.48 -0.60
N TRP A 110 8.49 12.21 -0.99
CA TRP A 110 9.01 11.81 -2.30
C TRP A 110 8.07 12.18 -3.44
N GLY A 111 6.76 12.17 -3.24
CA GLY A 111 5.81 12.65 -4.24
C GLY A 111 6.03 14.12 -4.59
N LEU A 112 6.27 14.98 -3.59
CA LEU A 112 6.59 16.38 -3.81
C LEU A 112 7.97 16.56 -4.45
N VAL A 113 9.00 15.92 -3.89
CA VAL A 113 10.38 16.05 -4.39
C VAL A 113 10.50 15.60 -5.85
N LEU A 114 9.91 14.46 -6.22
CA LEU A 114 9.95 13.94 -7.58
C LEU A 114 9.11 14.77 -8.56
N PHE A 115 8.04 15.42 -8.10
CA PHE A 115 7.27 16.33 -8.94
C PHE A 115 8.03 17.63 -9.21
N VAL A 116 8.58 18.26 -8.17
CA VAL A 116 9.32 19.53 -8.31
C VAL A 116 10.54 19.35 -9.21
N ASN A 117 11.23 18.22 -9.10
CA ASN A 117 12.45 17.97 -9.84
C ASN A 117 12.23 17.10 -11.09
N GLU A 118 10.98 16.85 -11.51
CA GLU A 118 10.65 15.86 -12.54
C GLU A 118 11.48 15.99 -13.82
N ALA A 119 11.69 17.23 -14.30
CA ALA A 119 12.44 17.51 -15.52
C ALA A 119 13.94 17.17 -15.44
N THR A 120 14.47 16.97 -14.23
CA THR A 120 15.91 16.78 -13.97
C THR A 120 16.22 15.42 -13.36
N VAL A 121 15.21 14.72 -12.81
CA VAL A 121 15.39 13.47 -12.08
C VAL A 121 15.47 12.27 -13.00
N CYS A 122 14.59 12.20 -14.01
CA CYS A 122 14.51 11.06 -14.92
C CYS A 122 14.45 11.54 -16.38
N ASP A 123 14.88 10.68 -17.30
CA ASP A 123 14.68 10.89 -18.73
C ASP A 123 13.19 11.10 -19.04
N ALA A 124 12.89 12.02 -19.97
CA ALA A 124 11.51 12.33 -20.36
C ALA A 124 10.73 11.10 -20.87
N SER A 125 11.42 10.10 -21.44
CA SER A 125 10.80 8.84 -21.89
C SER A 125 10.33 7.93 -20.76
N PHE A 126 10.92 8.06 -19.57
CA PHE A 126 10.48 7.36 -18.37
C PHE A 126 9.43 8.17 -17.61
N GLY A 127 9.58 9.50 -17.58
CA GLY A 127 8.67 10.39 -16.85
C GLY A 127 8.85 10.28 -15.34
N ASN A 128 7.79 10.59 -14.59
CA ASN A 128 7.84 10.64 -13.13
C ASN A 128 7.75 9.25 -12.48
N ALA A 129 8.84 8.83 -11.83
CA ALA A 129 8.90 7.56 -11.08
C ALA A 129 7.78 7.41 -10.03
N TYR A 130 7.32 8.51 -9.42
CA TYR A 130 6.23 8.50 -8.47
C TYR A 130 4.92 8.01 -9.09
N VAL A 131 4.63 8.46 -10.32
CA VAL A 131 3.42 8.07 -11.05
C VAL A 131 3.45 6.59 -11.42
N TRP A 132 4.62 6.05 -11.76
CA TRP A 132 4.78 4.61 -11.96
C TRP A 132 4.53 3.80 -10.69
N MET A 133 4.95 4.29 -9.52
CA MET A 133 4.69 3.57 -8.26
C MET A 133 3.20 3.51 -7.92
N GLN A 134 2.43 4.51 -8.34
CA GLN A 134 0.98 4.60 -8.11
C GLN A 134 0.16 3.59 -8.93
N THR A 135 0.70 3.05 -10.04
CA THR A 135 -0.01 2.00 -10.81
C THR A 135 -0.17 0.69 -10.02
N ASN A 136 0.52 0.57 -8.89
CA ASN A 136 0.66 -0.69 -8.15
C ASN A 136 -0.31 -0.79 -6.96
N GLU A 137 -1.22 0.19 -6.81
CA GLU A 137 -2.18 0.30 -5.72
C GLU A 137 -3.40 -0.63 -5.84
N VAL A 138 -3.50 -1.43 -6.92
CA VAL A 138 -4.59 -2.41 -7.14
C VAL A 138 -4.76 -3.38 -5.97
N SER A 139 -3.66 -3.77 -5.32
CA SER A 139 -3.67 -4.70 -4.18
C SER A 139 -4.39 -4.14 -2.95
N THR A 140 -4.53 -2.82 -2.84
CA THR A 140 -5.11 -2.12 -1.68
C THR A 140 -6.59 -2.46 -1.49
N GLY A 141 -7.34 -2.68 -2.57
CA GLY A 141 -8.74 -3.11 -2.50
C GLY A 141 -8.91 -4.48 -1.85
N PHE A 142 -8.10 -5.47 -2.25
CA PHE A 142 -8.14 -6.82 -1.68
C PHE A 142 -7.66 -6.86 -0.23
N TYR A 143 -6.66 -6.04 0.12
CA TYR A 143 -6.21 -5.89 1.51
C TYR A 143 -7.34 -5.45 2.44
N ASN A 144 -8.09 -4.44 2.00
CA ASN A 144 -9.22 -3.88 2.73
C ASN A 144 -10.35 -4.89 2.89
N TRP A 145 -10.67 -5.62 1.82
CA TRP A 145 -11.64 -6.71 1.88
C TRP A 145 -11.20 -7.81 2.86
N TYR A 146 -9.92 -8.21 2.80
CA TYR A 146 -9.37 -9.20 3.72
C TYR A 146 -9.45 -8.74 5.19
N ARG A 147 -9.11 -7.47 5.48
CA ARG A 147 -9.20 -6.93 6.85
C ARG A 147 -10.61 -6.85 7.41
N LEU A 148 -11.61 -6.65 6.56
CA LEU A 148 -13.00 -6.55 6.97
C LEU A 148 -13.65 -7.91 7.21
N THR A 149 -13.24 -8.93 6.44
CA THR A 149 -13.96 -10.20 6.35
C THR A 149 -13.17 -11.41 6.82
N ASP A 150 -11.85 -11.27 7.00
CA ASP A 150 -10.90 -12.37 7.21
C ASP A 150 -11.02 -13.49 6.15
N SER A 151 -11.57 -13.18 4.97
CA SER A 151 -11.77 -14.13 3.87
C SER A 151 -10.44 -14.63 3.31
N THR A 152 -10.24 -15.96 3.32
CA THR A 152 -9.06 -16.60 2.72
C THR A 152 -8.88 -16.23 1.25
N VAL A 153 -9.98 -16.13 0.50
CA VAL A 153 -9.95 -15.72 -0.92
C VAL A 153 -9.45 -14.29 -1.06
N ALA A 154 -9.96 -13.36 -0.24
CA ALA A 154 -9.50 -11.98 -0.23
C ALA A 154 -8.02 -11.87 0.15
N GLY A 155 -7.57 -12.67 1.13
CA GLY A 155 -6.17 -12.76 1.53
C GLY A 155 -5.25 -13.29 0.43
N ALA A 156 -5.68 -14.32 -0.31
CA ALA A 156 -4.93 -14.88 -1.43
C ALA A 156 -4.86 -13.92 -2.63
N LEU A 157 -5.96 -13.23 -2.95
CA LEU A 157 -6.01 -12.19 -3.97
C LEU A 157 -5.12 -11.01 -3.59
N PHE A 158 -5.15 -10.59 -2.32
CA PHE A 158 -4.26 -9.56 -1.81
C PHE A 158 -2.79 -9.95 -1.94
N ALA A 159 -2.39 -11.12 -1.45
CA ALA A 159 -0.99 -11.54 -1.52
C ALA A 159 -0.49 -11.69 -2.96
N SER A 160 -1.31 -12.30 -3.83
CA SER A 160 -0.96 -12.47 -5.25
C SER A 160 -0.84 -11.13 -5.97
N SER A 161 -1.84 -10.25 -5.80
CA SER A 161 -1.81 -8.92 -6.44
C SER A 161 -0.69 -8.05 -5.88
N PHE A 162 -0.44 -8.05 -4.57
CA PHE A 162 0.67 -7.31 -3.96
C PHE A 162 2.02 -7.81 -4.47
N PHE A 163 2.21 -9.13 -4.53
CA PHE A 163 3.43 -9.71 -5.08
C PHE A 163 3.64 -9.27 -6.54
N LEU A 164 2.63 -9.42 -7.39
CA LEU A 164 2.78 -9.10 -8.81
C LEU A 164 2.96 -7.59 -9.06
N SER A 165 2.08 -6.75 -8.49
CA SER A 165 2.08 -5.32 -8.78
C SER A 165 3.15 -4.55 -8.02
N ARG A 166 3.51 -4.96 -6.80
CA ARG A 166 4.46 -4.19 -5.98
C ARG A 166 5.82 -4.84 -5.83
N VAL A 167 5.90 -6.17 -5.75
CA VAL A 167 7.19 -6.85 -5.60
C VAL A 167 7.79 -7.08 -6.99
N ALA A 168 7.20 -7.97 -7.77
CA ALA A 168 7.72 -8.37 -9.08
C ALA A 168 7.85 -7.19 -10.04
N PHE A 169 6.80 -6.38 -10.23
CA PHE A 169 6.86 -5.24 -11.13
C PHE A 169 7.91 -4.20 -10.69
N ASN A 170 8.01 -3.88 -9.39
CA ASN A 170 9.04 -2.93 -8.96
C ASN A 170 10.44 -3.50 -9.12
N THR A 171 10.68 -4.77 -8.75
CA THR A 171 12.00 -5.40 -8.86
C THR A 171 12.44 -5.56 -10.32
N ILE A 172 11.54 -6.01 -11.19
CA ILE A 172 11.88 -6.42 -12.56
C ILE A 172 11.82 -5.24 -13.53
N TYR A 173 10.92 -4.29 -13.30
CA TYR A 173 10.67 -3.18 -14.24
C TYR A 173 11.12 -1.83 -13.68
N ILE A 174 10.57 -1.40 -12.53
CA ILE A 174 10.81 -0.03 -12.03
C ILE A 174 12.25 0.19 -11.57
N ILE A 175 12.80 -0.67 -10.73
CA ILE A 175 14.16 -0.50 -10.19
C ILE A 175 15.18 -0.42 -11.33
N PRO A 176 15.23 -1.36 -12.29
CA PRO A 176 16.17 -1.29 -13.41
C PRO A 176 16.03 0.01 -14.23
N ARG A 177 14.80 0.41 -14.53
CA ARG A 177 14.52 1.65 -15.28
C ARG A 177 14.97 2.89 -14.50
N VAL A 178 14.61 2.99 -13.24
CA VAL A 178 15.01 4.10 -12.37
C VAL A 178 16.53 4.15 -12.19
N THR A 179 17.22 3.02 -12.09
CA THR A 179 18.69 2.98 -11.99
C THR A 179 19.42 3.37 -13.28
N THR A 180 18.77 3.22 -14.45
CA THR A 180 19.40 3.46 -15.76
C THR A 180 18.98 4.78 -16.39
N GLN A 181 17.80 5.29 -16.05
CA GLN A 181 17.17 6.45 -16.68
C GLN A 181 16.94 7.60 -15.69
N CYS A 182 17.29 7.44 -14.41
CA CYS A 182 17.15 8.49 -13.41
C CYS A 182 18.45 8.73 -12.64
N GLN A 183 18.53 9.89 -11.97
CA GLN A 183 19.66 10.25 -11.14
C GLN A 183 19.82 9.32 -9.93
N PRO A 184 21.01 8.73 -9.70
CA PRO A 184 21.26 7.75 -8.63
C PRO A 184 20.85 8.21 -7.23
N LEU A 185 20.97 9.51 -6.94
CA LEU A 185 20.65 10.08 -5.62
C LEU A 185 19.16 9.96 -5.29
N TYR A 186 18.28 10.12 -6.29
CA TYR A 186 16.84 9.98 -6.13
C TYR A 186 16.44 8.50 -6.05
N VAL A 187 17.17 7.60 -6.70
CA VAL A 187 17.01 6.14 -6.54
C VAL A 187 17.29 5.72 -5.10
N LEU A 188 18.42 6.16 -4.55
CA LEU A 188 18.80 5.89 -3.15
C LEU A 188 17.81 6.50 -2.18
N GLY A 189 17.34 7.71 -2.47
CA GLY A 189 16.32 8.40 -1.69
C GLY A 189 14.99 7.65 -1.62
N CYS A 190 14.52 7.09 -2.74
CA CYS A 190 13.28 6.31 -2.80
C CYS A 190 13.43 4.87 -2.28
N SER A 191 14.66 4.38 -2.04
CA SER A 191 14.91 3.02 -1.55
C SER A 191 14.14 2.61 -0.29
N PRO A 192 13.93 3.48 0.72
CA PRO A 192 13.15 3.11 1.91
C PRO A 192 11.71 2.73 1.59
N PHE A 193 11.12 3.31 0.54
CA PHE A 193 9.77 2.96 0.09
C PHE A 193 9.72 1.54 -0.45
N PHE A 194 10.69 1.15 -1.28
CA PHE A 194 10.79 -0.23 -1.78
C PHE A 194 11.04 -1.22 -0.64
N VAL A 195 11.96 -0.89 0.28
CA VAL A 195 12.22 -1.71 1.49
C VAL A 195 10.95 -1.93 2.30
N LEU A 196 10.14 -0.89 2.49
CA LEU A 196 8.88 -0.98 3.22
C LEU A 196 7.91 -1.97 2.56
N GLN A 197 7.84 -1.99 1.22
CA GLN A 197 6.98 -2.94 0.49
C GLN A 197 7.44 -4.39 0.64
N TYR A 198 8.75 -4.65 0.60
CA TYR A 198 9.28 -6.00 0.86
C TYR A 198 9.01 -6.45 2.30
N ALA A 199 9.16 -5.55 3.28
CA ALA A 199 8.85 -5.82 4.68
C ALA A 199 7.36 -6.16 4.87
N TRP A 200 6.46 -5.40 4.24
CA TRP A 200 5.03 -5.73 4.24
C TRP A 200 4.76 -7.08 3.59
N PHE A 201 5.32 -7.36 2.42
CA PHE A 201 5.13 -8.66 1.77
C PHE A 201 5.56 -9.82 2.68
N TYR A 202 6.72 -9.69 3.32
CA TYR A 202 7.19 -10.69 4.28
C TYR A 202 6.20 -10.91 5.44
N MET A 203 5.67 -9.83 6.02
CA MET A 203 4.67 -9.92 7.09
C MET A 203 3.38 -10.60 6.62
N ILE A 204 2.93 -10.29 5.40
CA ILE A 204 1.73 -10.88 4.79
C ILE A 204 1.93 -12.37 4.57
N ALA A 205 3.05 -12.75 3.93
CA ALA A 205 3.40 -14.13 3.66
C ALA A 205 3.47 -14.94 4.97
N ARG A 206 4.14 -14.41 5.99
CA ARG A 206 4.23 -15.03 7.32
C ARG A 206 2.85 -15.23 7.95
N LYS A 207 1.96 -14.22 7.90
CA LYS A 207 0.60 -14.33 8.44
C LYS A 207 -0.19 -15.44 7.72
N LEU A 208 -0.13 -15.48 6.39
CA LEU A 208 -0.83 -16.49 5.59
C LEU A 208 -0.30 -17.90 5.86
N SER A 209 1.03 -18.10 5.91
CA SER A 209 1.63 -19.39 6.23
C SER A 209 1.25 -19.88 7.64
N SER A 210 1.15 -18.98 8.62
CA SER A 210 0.72 -19.34 9.98
C SER A 210 -0.77 -19.62 10.12
N SER A 211 -1.59 -19.18 9.16
CA SER A 211 -3.04 -19.36 9.16
C SER A 211 -3.50 -20.55 8.30
N ALA A 212 -2.56 -21.21 7.61
CA ALA A 212 -2.86 -22.41 6.84
C ALA A 212 -3.31 -23.53 7.81
N PRO A 213 -4.43 -24.22 7.53
CA PRO A 213 -4.86 -25.33 8.35
C PRO A 213 -3.73 -26.38 8.38
N VAL A 214 -3.19 -26.62 9.56
CA VAL A 214 -2.31 -27.77 9.78
C VAL A 214 -3.19 -28.99 9.54
N ASP A 215 -2.94 -29.71 8.44
CA ASP A 215 -3.47 -31.05 8.26
C ASP A 215 -3.08 -31.85 9.50
N LYS A 216 -4.04 -32.04 10.41
CA LYS A 216 -3.94 -33.02 11.47
C LYS A 216 -3.91 -34.38 10.79
N LYS A 217 -2.73 -34.82 10.33
CA LYS A 217 -2.47 -36.24 10.17
C LYS A 217 -2.64 -36.86 11.55
N SER A 218 -3.80 -37.46 11.77
CA SER A 218 -4.08 -38.31 12.93
C SER A 218 -2.93 -39.30 13.12
N PRO A 219 -2.42 -39.49 14.35
CA PRO A 219 -1.66 -40.69 14.65
C PRO A 219 -2.67 -41.85 14.74
N GLN A 220 -2.95 -42.51 13.61
CA GLN A 220 -3.41 -43.89 13.63
C GLN A 220 -2.19 -44.76 13.92
N VAL A 221 -1.88 -44.94 15.20
CA VAL A 221 -1.19 -46.14 15.68
C VAL A 221 -2.15 -46.82 16.64
N GLU A 222 -3.18 -47.41 16.06
CA GLU A 222 -4.01 -48.40 16.73
C GLU A 222 -3.74 -49.71 15.98
N HIS A 223 -2.73 -50.45 16.45
CA HIS A 223 -2.57 -51.84 16.03
C HIS A 223 -2.12 -52.71 17.20
N ARG A 224 -3.10 -53.51 17.66
CA ARG A 224 -3.03 -54.98 17.90
C ARG A 224 -2.15 -55.46 19.06
N VAL A 225 -2.52 -56.38 19.96
CA VAL A 225 -3.38 -57.59 19.99
C VAL A 225 -3.64 -57.85 21.49
N GLY A 226 -4.84 -58.14 22.03
CA GLY A 226 -5.65 -59.35 21.81
C GLY A 226 -5.37 -60.42 22.88
N ALA A 227 -6.37 -60.63 23.75
CA ALA A 227 -6.74 -61.88 24.43
C ALA A 227 -5.95 -62.45 25.64
N GLU A 228 -6.75 -62.95 26.59
CA GLU A 228 -6.50 -64.04 27.57
C GLU A 228 -5.78 -63.76 28.90
N ASN A 229 -6.56 -63.57 29.98
CA ASN A 229 -6.88 -64.58 31.02
C ASN A 229 -7.51 -63.87 32.24
N LYS A 230 -8.79 -64.07 32.56
CA LYS A 230 -9.33 -65.11 33.46
C LYS A 230 -8.54 -65.31 34.77
N LYS A 231 -9.27 -65.04 35.86
CA LYS A 231 -9.29 -65.71 37.18
C LYS A 231 -8.47 -65.13 38.34
N ASP A 232 -9.24 -64.92 39.42
CA ASP A 232 -8.97 -65.19 40.84
C ASP A 232 -7.93 -64.31 41.58
N ALA A 233 -8.44 -63.34 42.36
CA ALA A 233 -8.38 -63.30 43.83
C ALA A 233 -8.94 -61.96 44.36
#